data_AF-A0A521GMQ2-F1
#
_entry.id   AF-A0A521GMQ2-F1
#
_cell.length_a   1.000
_cell.length_b   1.000
_cell.length_c   1.000
_cell.angle_alpha   90.00
_cell.angle_beta   90.00
_cell.angle_gamma   90.00
#
_symmetry.space_group_name_H-M   'P 1'
#
loop_
_entity.id
_entity.type
_entity.pdbx_description
1 polymer ?
#
loop_
_entity_poly.entity_id
_entity_poly.type
_entity_poly.pdbx_seq_one_letter_code
_entity_poly.pdbx_strand_id
1 'polypeptide(L)'
;MIDKAKKSAAKAKTTAKKAALKTTRLLIPSKKNELNAEDVQAAREYIESYWKKLERFHPKDDESLLGLPKPYLVPSYDETASFDYNELYYWDSFFMVQGMFENPERKELVTGIAEDLMHLMKRFSVIPNASRTYLMGRSQPPFLTTFIYEAYNAYGLDREWLKEAIEVAKDEYATVWQGVKKPNERLVYKGLSRYYDINYLHDLAEAESGWDMTPRFGRKALNYVPVDLNALLYKYEIDFARTARMFDQKREAAMWEQLAAARKRTMNDLMWDKLRGLYYDYNYAKERRGTI
;
A
#
# COMPACT_ATOMS: atom_id res chain seq x y z
N MET A 1 -35.36 -11.44 67.16
CA MET A 1 -34.02 -11.07 66.62
C MET A 1 -33.80 -11.49 65.15
N ILE A 2 -34.52 -12.46 64.60
CA ILE A 2 -34.31 -13.00 63.24
C ILE A 2 -34.77 -12.03 62.12
N ASP A 3 -35.78 -11.18 62.36
CA ASP A 3 -36.33 -10.27 61.33
C ASP A 3 -35.46 -9.03 61.04
N LYS A 4 -34.69 -8.54 62.02
CA LYS A 4 -33.76 -7.43 61.81
C LYS A 4 -32.59 -7.85 60.90
N ALA A 5 -32.14 -9.10 61.01
CA ALA A 5 -31.06 -9.65 60.19
C ALA A 5 -31.49 -9.82 58.71
N LYS A 6 -32.73 -10.27 58.45
CA LYS A 6 -33.26 -10.41 57.08
C LYS A 6 -33.43 -9.06 56.36
N LYS A 7 -33.92 -8.02 57.06
CA LYS A 7 -34.05 -6.67 56.49
C LYS A 7 -32.68 -6.01 56.19
N SER A 8 -31.69 -6.24 57.04
CA SER A 8 -30.31 -5.78 56.83
C SER A 8 -29.67 -6.43 55.58
N ALA A 9 -29.82 -7.75 55.44
CA ALA A 9 -29.30 -8.50 54.29
C ALA A 9 -29.98 -8.10 52.96
N ALA A 10 -31.28 -7.81 52.97
CA ALA A 10 -32.01 -7.33 51.79
C ALA A 10 -31.56 -5.93 51.36
N LYS A 11 -31.31 -5.02 52.32
CA LYS A 11 -30.81 -3.68 52.04
C LYS A 11 -29.38 -3.71 51.50
N ALA A 12 -28.50 -4.54 52.07
CA ALA A 12 -27.13 -4.75 51.60
C ALA A 12 -27.08 -5.35 50.17
N LYS A 13 -27.93 -6.35 49.87
CA LYS A 13 -28.06 -6.91 48.51
C LYS A 13 -28.56 -5.88 47.49
N THR A 14 -29.45 -4.97 47.90
CA THR A 14 -29.98 -3.93 47.01
C THR A 14 -28.94 -2.85 46.71
N THR A 15 -28.13 -2.46 47.70
CA THR A 15 -27.01 -1.52 47.53
C THR A 15 -25.89 -2.12 46.67
N ALA A 16 -25.55 -3.40 46.87
CA ALA A 16 -24.58 -4.12 46.04
C ALA A 16 -25.05 -4.25 44.59
N LYS A 17 -26.34 -4.50 44.36
CA LYS A 17 -26.92 -4.57 42.99
C LYS A 17 -26.92 -3.21 42.29
N LYS A 18 -27.16 -2.10 43.03
CA LYS A 18 -27.06 -0.73 42.50
C LYS A 18 -25.62 -0.31 42.22
N ALA A 19 -24.67 -0.70 43.06
CA ALA A 19 -23.24 -0.46 42.83
C ALA A 19 -22.75 -1.24 41.60
N ALA A 20 -23.10 -2.53 41.50
CA ALA A 20 -22.82 -3.36 40.34
C ALA A 20 -23.40 -2.74 39.06
N LEU A 21 -24.67 -2.31 39.05
CA LEU A 21 -25.29 -1.67 37.88
C LEU A 21 -24.61 -0.35 37.48
N LYS A 22 -24.09 0.41 38.45
CA LYS A 22 -23.37 1.67 38.21
C LYS A 22 -21.97 1.39 37.62
N THR A 23 -21.30 0.33 38.07
CA THR A 23 -20.01 -0.14 37.53
C THR A 23 -20.17 -0.79 36.15
N THR A 24 -21.28 -1.51 35.88
CA THR A 24 -21.55 -2.08 34.54
C THR A 24 -21.81 -0.99 33.50
N ARG A 25 -22.35 0.17 33.89
CA ARG A 25 -22.58 1.30 32.97
C ARG A 25 -21.28 2.05 32.59
N LEU A 26 -20.20 1.87 33.34
CA LEU A 26 -18.86 2.41 33.04
C LEU A 26 -18.05 1.53 32.09
N LEU A 27 -18.53 0.32 31.78
CA LEU A 27 -17.85 -0.66 30.92
C LEU A 27 -18.50 -0.82 29.54
N ILE A 28 -19.56 -0.06 29.25
CA ILE A 28 -20.12 0.05 27.91
C ILE A 28 -19.39 1.23 27.27
N PRO A 29 -18.65 1.03 26.15
CA PRO A 29 -18.07 2.15 25.43
C PRO A 29 -19.18 3.18 25.21
N SER A 30 -18.95 4.43 25.61
CA SER A 30 -19.86 5.52 25.26
C SER A 30 -20.11 5.41 23.76
N LYS A 31 -21.35 5.65 23.30
CA LYS A 31 -21.65 5.81 21.86
C LYS A 31 -20.48 6.54 21.24
N LYS A 32 -19.79 5.90 20.27
CA LYS A 32 -18.78 6.61 19.48
C LYS A 32 -19.50 7.83 18.93
N ASN A 33 -19.11 9.02 19.38
CA ASN A 33 -19.56 10.22 18.71
C ASN A 33 -18.97 10.10 17.30
N GLU A 34 -19.83 9.94 16.31
CA GLU A 34 -19.41 10.00 14.92
C GLU A 34 -18.89 11.42 14.69
N LEU A 35 -17.64 11.53 14.23
CA LEU A 35 -17.06 12.81 13.88
C LEU A 35 -17.85 13.40 12.71
N ASN A 36 -18.22 14.67 12.81
CA ASN A 36 -18.80 15.44 11.72
C ASN A 36 -17.71 16.31 11.04
N ALA A 37 -18.09 17.05 9.99
CA ALA A 37 -17.15 17.88 9.23
C ALA A 37 -16.51 19.00 10.08
N GLU A 38 -17.26 19.61 11.00
CA GLU A 38 -16.77 20.66 11.90
C GLU A 38 -15.74 20.10 12.89
N ASP A 39 -15.96 18.88 13.40
CA ASP A 39 -15.05 18.22 14.35
C ASP A 39 -13.64 18.01 13.78
N VAL A 40 -13.51 17.90 12.45
CA VAL A 40 -12.24 17.64 11.75
C VAL A 40 -11.72 18.84 10.96
N GLN A 41 -12.39 19.99 11.02
CA GLN A 41 -12.06 21.16 10.19
C GLN A 41 -10.62 21.63 10.41
N ALA A 42 -10.19 21.76 11.68
CA ALA A 42 -8.83 22.19 12.00
C ALA A 42 -7.76 21.23 11.46
N ALA A 43 -8.02 19.92 11.48
CA ALA A 43 -7.11 18.92 10.91
C ALA A 43 -7.06 19.02 9.38
N ARG A 44 -8.22 19.22 8.72
CA ARG A 44 -8.29 19.39 7.25
C ARG A 44 -7.56 20.64 6.79
N GLU A 45 -7.73 21.77 7.49
CA GLU A 45 -7.03 23.02 7.19
C GLU A 45 -5.52 22.89 7.36
N TYR A 46 -5.08 22.21 8.43
CA TYR A 46 -3.67 21.90 8.63
C TYR A 46 -3.11 21.07 7.45
N ILE A 47 -3.77 19.96 7.10
CA ILE A 47 -3.36 19.08 6.00
C ILE A 47 -3.29 19.85 4.68
N GLU A 48 -4.33 20.65 4.36
CA GLU A 48 -4.41 21.46 3.15
C GLU A 48 -3.25 22.47 3.07
N SER A 49 -2.92 23.11 4.19
CA SER A 49 -1.79 24.04 4.27
C SER A 49 -0.43 23.34 4.15
N TYR A 50 -0.33 22.11 4.66
CA TYR A 50 0.92 21.37 4.76
C TYR A 50 1.31 20.72 3.42
N TRP A 51 0.34 20.29 2.59
CA TRP A 51 0.61 19.77 1.25
C TRP A 51 1.45 20.72 0.38
N LYS A 52 1.25 22.03 0.52
CA LYS A 52 2.03 23.05 -0.21
C LYS A 52 3.53 22.99 0.13
N LYS A 53 3.88 22.55 1.34
CA LYS A 53 5.27 22.39 1.78
C LYS A 53 5.91 21.10 1.25
N LEU A 54 5.10 20.13 0.87
CA LEU A 54 5.53 18.83 0.37
C LEU A 54 5.70 18.82 -1.15
N GLU A 55 5.23 19.85 -1.86
CA GLU A 55 5.37 19.91 -3.31
C GLU A 55 6.82 20.22 -3.73
N ARG A 56 7.28 19.54 -4.77
CA ARG A 56 8.58 19.72 -5.41
C ARG A 56 8.41 19.70 -6.92
N PHE A 57 9.32 20.37 -7.62
CA PHE A 57 9.39 20.32 -9.08
C PHE A 57 10.84 20.43 -9.55
N HIS A 58 11.38 19.31 -10.02
CA HIS A 58 12.78 19.19 -10.46
C HIS A 58 12.82 18.46 -11.82
N PRO A 59 12.68 19.17 -12.95
CA PRO A 59 12.57 18.53 -14.28
C PRO A 59 13.89 18.01 -14.86
N LYS A 60 15.02 18.26 -14.20
CA LYS A 60 16.34 17.82 -14.63
C LYS A 60 16.96 16.99 -13.51
N ASP A 61 17.80 16.04 -13.90
CA ASP A 61 18.64 15.35 -12.93
C ASP A 61 19.55 16.34 -12.22
N ASP A 62 19.76 16.11 -10.93
CA ASP A 62 20.65 16.92 -10.10
C ASP A 62 21.39 16.00 -9.11
N GLU A 63 22.70 15.83 -9.32
CA GLU A 63 23.54 14.87 -8.62
C GLU A 63 22.94 13.45 -8.57
N SER A 64 22.33 13.08 -7.44
CA SER A 64 21.65 11.80 -7.25
C SER A 64 20.15 11.86 -7.49
N LEU A 65 19.54 13.03 -7.53
CA LEU A 65 18.11 13.23 -7.76
C LEU A 65 17.77 13.00 -9.24
N LEU A 66 16.79 12.14 -9.49
CA LEU A 66 16.28 11.85 -10.82
C LEU A 66 15.23 12.91 -11.18
N GLY A 67 15.42 13.57 -12.31
CA GLY A 67 14.51 14.60 -12.80
C GLY A 67 13.15 14.01 -13.19
N LEU A 68 12.08 14.72 -12.82
CA LEU A 68 10.68 14.36 -13.06
C LEU A 68 9.95 15.47 -13.82
N PRO A 69 9.25 15.17 -14.92
CA PRO A 69 8.64 16.17 -15.79
C PRO A 69 7.45 16.92 -15.16
N LYS A 70 6.87 16.43 -14.06
CA LYS A 70 5.71 17.06 -13.40
C LYS A 70 6.02 17.43 -11.94
N PRO A 71 5.22 18.29 -11.31
CA PRO A 71 5.26 18.49 -9.86
C PRO A 71 4.85 17.22 -9.13
N TYR A 72 5.49 16.98 -7.99
CA TYR A 72 5.25 15.81 -7.15
C TYR A 72 5.29 16.16 -5.66
N LEU A 73 4.89 15.21 -4.82
CA LEU A 73 4.94 15.35 -3.38
C LEU A 73 6.08 14.52 -2.77
N VAL A 74 6.67 15.02 -1.68
CA VAL A 74 7.63 14.30 -0.84
C VAL A 74 7.02 13.93 0.52
N PRO A 75 7.45 12.85 1.19
CA PRO A 75 6.79 12.36 2.40
C PRO A 75 6.77 13.33 3.59
N SER A 76 7.75 14.23 3.66
CA SER A 76 7.96 15.10 4.81
C SER A 76 8.71 16.36 4.43
N TYR A 77 8.46 17.44 5.17
CA TYR A 77 9.23 18.67 5.12
C TYR A 77 9.45 19.22 6.53
N ASP A 78 10.72 19.49 6.86
CA ASP A 78 11.11 20.09 8.14
C ASP A 78 12.26 21.08 7.90
N GLU A 79 11.98 22.36 8.14
CA GLU A 79 12.95 23.48 8.00
C GLU A 79 14.16 23.34 8.94
N THR A 80 14.04 22.56 10.01
CA THR A 80 15.07 22.38 11.03
C THR A 80 15.85 21.08 10.89
N ALA A 81 15.38 20.16 10.03
CA ALA A 81 16.05 18.91 9.81
C ALA A 81 17.33 19.11 8.99
N SER A 82 18.38 18.35 9.32
CA SER A 82 19.60 18.28 8.51
C SER A 82 19.42 17.49 7.21
N PHE A 83 18.22 16.96 6.98
CA PHE A 83 17.83 16.17 5.81
C PHE A 83 16.48 16.67 5.31
N ASP A 84 16.41 17.06 4.04
CA ASP A 84 15.18 17.44 3.37
C ASP A 84 14.85 16.40 2.30
N TYR A 85 13.62 15.89 2.34
CA TYR A 85 13.12 14.98 1.34
C TYR A 85 12.93 15.77 0.04
N ASN A 86 13.62 15.37 -1.01
CA ASN A 86 13.50 15.99 -2.33
C ASN A 86 13.12 14.99 -3.41
N GLU A 87 12.87 13.74 -3.02
CA GLU A 87 12.62 12.64 -3.93
C GLU A 87 11.19 12.12 -3.79
N LEU A 88 10.61 11.75 -4.93
CA LEU A 88 9.33 11.04 -4.99
C LEU A 88 9.54 9.60 -4.52
N TYR A 89 8.74 9.14 -3.58
CA TYR A 89 8.69 7.74 -3.13
C TYR A 89 7.52 7.00 -3.77
N TYR A 90 7.71 5.75 -4.19
CA TYR A 90 6.74 5.06 -5.03
C TYR A 90 5.40 4.79 -4.30
N TRP A 91 5.39 3.99 -3.24
CA TRP A 91 4.12 3.62 -2.59
C TRP A 91 3.50 4.80 -1.80
N ASP A 92 4.32 5.67 -1.22
CA ASP A 92 3.89 6.87 -0.49
C ASP A 92 3.05 7.76 -1.40
N SER A 93 3.49 7.94 -2.65
CA SER A 93 2.79 8.75 -3.65
C SER A 93 1.32 8.36 -3.81
N PHE A 94 1.00 7.06 -3.79
CA PHE A 94 -0.38 6.60 -3.88
C PHE A 94 -1.22 6.99 -2.65
N PHE A 95 -0.66 6.84 -1.45
CA PHE A 95 -1.38 7.14 -0.21
C PHE A 95 -1.51 8.64 0.06
N MET A 96 -0.51 9.43 -0.33
CA MET A 96 -0.50 10.88 -0.14
C MET A 96 -1.61 11.57 -0.94
N VAL A 97 -1.97 11.04 -2.11
CA VAL A 97 -3.00 11.64 -2.98
C VAL A 97 -4.43 11.17 -2.67
N GLN A 98 -4.62 10.20 -1.77
CA GLN A 98 -5.97 9.66 -1.47
C GLN A 98 -6.95 10.75 -1.02
N GLY A 99 -6.48 11.72 -0.24
CA GLY A 99 -7.29 12.85 0.22
C GLY A 99 -7.56 13.93 -0.83
N MET A 100 -7.00 13.80 -2.04
CA MET A 100 -7.04 14.82 -3.08
C MET A 100 -8.01 14.50 -4.23
N PHE A 101 -8.41 13.24 -4.42
CA PHE A 101 -9.23 12.82 -5.57
C PHE A 101 -10.60 13.50 -5.68
N GLU A 102 -11.17 13.97 -4.57
CA GLU A 102 -12.45 14.69 -4.56
C GLU A 102 -12.33 16.17 -4.97
N ASN A 103 -11.11 16.72 -5.06
CA ASN A 103 -10.87 18.12 -5.41
C ASN A 103 -10.40 18.26 -6.87
N PRO A 104 -11.22 18.82 -7.78
CA PRO A 104 -10.85 19.04 -9.18
C PRO A 104 -9.58 19.87 -9.38
N GLU A 105 -9.25 20.78 -8.46
CA GLU A 105 -8.03 21.61 -8.51
C GLU A 105 -6.76 20.78 -8.34
N ARG A 106 -6.87 19.58 -7.76
CA ARG A 106 -5.74 18.66 -7.55
C ARG A 106 -5.46 17.77 -8.75
N LYS A 107 -6.26 17.84 -9.82
CA LYS A 107 -6.13 17.01 -11.01
C LYS A 107 -4.70 16.97 -11.53
N GLU A 108 -4.12 18.13 -11.85
CA GLU A 108 -2.79 18.21 -12.48
C GLU A 108 -1.69 17.59 -11.63
N LEU A 109 -1.70 17.83 -10.32
CA LEU A 109 -0.74 17.26 -9.38
C LEU A 109 -0.90 15.73 -9.30
N VAL A 110 -2.13 15.26 -9.06
CA VAL A 110 -2.39 13.83 -8.85
C VAL A 110 -2.12 13.01 -10.12
N THR A 111 -2.56 13.49 -11.28
CA THR A 111 -2.25 12.82 -12.55
C THR A 111 -0.77 12.95 -12.91
N GLY A 112 -0.14 14.09 -12.59
CA GLY A 112 1.28 14.33 -12.81
C GLY A 112 2.17 13.36 -12.03
N ILE A 113 1.86 13.08 -10.76
CA ILE A 113 2.58 12.09 -9.95
C ILE A 113 2.47 10.69 -10.57
N ALA A 114 1.29 10.27 -11.03
CA ALA A 114 1.13 9.00 -11.73
C ALA A 114 1.94 8.96 -13.04
N GLU A 115 1.98 10.07 -13.78
CA GLU A 115 2.78 10.23 -15.00
C GLU A 115 4.28 10.20 -14.73
N ASP A 116 4.74 10.75 -13.61
CA ASP A 116 6.13 10.71 -13.16
C ASP A 116 6.57 9.28 -12.78
N LEU A 117 5.71 8.52 -12.10
CA LEU A 117 5.94 7.09 -11.86
C LEU A 117 6.10 6.31 -13.18
N MET A 118 5.21 6.57 -14.14
CA MET A 118 5.31 5.98 -15.48
C MET A 118 6.55 6.46 -16.24
N HIS A 119 6.97 7.71 -16.06
CA HIS A 119 8.19 8.26 -16.63
C HIS A 119 9.42 7.53 -16.10
N LEU A 120 9.51 7.28 -14.79
CA LEU A 120 10.59 6.50 -14.19
C LEU A 120 10.64 5.08 -14.78
N MET A 121 9.49 4.41 -14.90
CA MET A 121 9.41 3.10 -15.54
C MET A 121 9.93 3.13 -16.99
N LYS A 122 9.47 4.09 -17.81
CA LYS A 122 9.91 4.24 -19.20
C LYS A 122 11.40 4.55 -19.32
N ARG A 123 11.95 5.34 -18.40
CA ARG A 123 13.34 5.80 -18.44
C ARG A 123 14.34 4.76 -17.94
N PHE A 124 13.95 3.96 -16.95
CA PHE A 124 14.87 3.09 -16.22
C PHE A 124 14.47 1.62 -16.16
N SER A 125 13.30 1.26 -16.73
CA SER A 125 12.71 -0.08 -16.65
C SER A 125 12.46 -0.56 -15.22
N VAL A 126 12.37 0.38 -14.28
CA VAL A 126 12.00 0.17 -12.87
C VAL A 126 11.44 1.48 -12.32
N ILE A 127 10.43 1.38 -11.46
CA ILE A 127 10.05 2.48 -10.58
C ILE A 127 10.87 2.28 -9.29
N PRO A 128 11.92 3.09 -9.03
CA PRO A 128 12.78 2.89 -7.88
C PRO A 128 12.05 3.18 -6.57
N ASN A 129 12.62 2.74 -5.44
CA ASN A 129 12.09 3.03 -4.10
C ASN A 129 11.80 4.53 -3.91
N ALA A 130 12.76 5.38 -4.27
CA ALA A 130 12.53 6.80 -4.49
C ALA A 130 13.34 7.29 -5.69
N SER A 131 13.05 8.51 -6.17
CA SER A 131 13.67 9.14 -7.35
C SER A 131 15.14 9.56 -7.12
N ARG A 132 15.98 8.64 -6.64
CA ARG A 132 17.42 8.79 -6.42
C ARG A 132 18.22 7.67 -7.08
N THR A 133 19.37 7.98 -7.65
CA THR A 133 20.25 7.00 -8.34
C THR A 133 20.68 5.84 -7.44
N TYR A 134 20.98 6.11 -6.16
CA TYR A 134 21.37 5.07 -5.19
C TYR A 134 20.21 4.19 -4.70
N LEU A 135 18.97 4.49 -5.10
CA LEU A 135 17.77 3.72 -4.81
C LEU A 135 17.27 2.90 -6.01
N MET A 136 17.95 2.96 -7.16
CA MET A 136 17.57 2.22 -8.37
C MET A 136 17.79 0.71 -8.30
N GLY A 137 18.46 0.22 -7.25
CA GLY A 137 18.68 -1.22 -7.04
C GLY A 137 17.44 -2.00 -6.60
N ARG A 138 16.36 -1.29 -6.25
CA ARG A 138 15.11 -1.84 -5.74
C ARG A 138 13.93 -0.90 -6.01
N SER A 139 12.73 -1.43 -5.91
CA SER A 139 11.47 -0.72 -6.05
C SER A 139 10.83 -0.45 -4.68
N GLN A 140 9.50 -0.41 -4.63
CA GLN A 140 8.65 -0.36 -3.45
C GLN A 140 7.32 -1.08 -3.77
N PRO A 141 6.42 -1.32 -2.81
CA PRO A 141 5.17 -2.04 -3.06
C PRO A 141 4.38 -1.46 -4.25
N PRO A 142 3.98 -2.29 -5.24
CA PRO A 142 3.44 -1.78 -6.50
C PRO A 142 1.98 -1.38 -6.39
N PHE A 143 1.70 -0.07 -6.52
CA PHE A 143 0.35 0.51 -6.50
C PHE A 143 -0.06 1.17 -7.82
N LEU A 144 0.78 1.12 -8.87
CA LEU A 144 0.58 1.88 -10.11
C LEU A 144 -0.78 1.62 -10.77
N THR A 145 -1.23 0.36 -10.90
CA THR A 145 -2.53 0.05 -11.53
C THR A 145 -3.72 0.66 -10.78
N THR A 146 -3.71 0.58 -9.45
CA THR A 146 -4.75 1.20 -8.60
C THR A 146 -4.70 2.72 -8.72
N PHE A 147 -3.51 3.32 -8.66
CA PHE A 147 -3.35 4.77 -8.83
C PHE A 147 -3.88 5.23 -10.20
N ILE A 148 -3.49 4.56 -11.29
CA ILE A 148 -3.98 4.85 -12.65
C ILE A 148 -5.51 4.83 -12.68
N TYR A 149 -6.14 3.80 -12.12
CA TYR A 149 -7.60 3.68 -12.11
C TYR A 149 -8.29 4.75 -11.26
N GLU A 150 -7.74 5.10 -10.09
CA GLU A 150 -8.32 6.14 -9.25
C GLU A 150 -8.22 7.51 -9.92
N ALA A 151 -7.08 7.86 -10.50
CA ALA A 151 -6.91 9.09 -11.28
C ALA A 151 -7.83 9.14 -12.51
N TYR A 152 -7.91 8.03 -13.25
CA TYR A 152 -8.79 7.89 -14.41
C TYR A 152 -10.26 8.16 -14.05
N ASN A 153 -10.74 7.52 -12.98
CA ASN A 153 -12.14 7.63 -12.57
C ASN A 153 -12.45 8.99 -11.93
N ALA A 154 -11.58 9.51 -11.06
CA ALA A 154 -11.81 10.74 -10.33
C ALA A 154 -11.85 11.96 -11.25
N TYR A 155 -10.98 12.00 -12.26
CA TYR A 155 -10.81 13.18 -13.12
C TYR A 155 -11.33 13.02 -14.54
N GLY A 156 -12.02 11.90 -14.83
CA GLY A 156 -12.63 11.61 -16.13
C GLY A 156 -11.62 11.65 -17.26
N LEU A 157 -10.46 11.00 -17.08
CA LEU A 157 -9.41 10.96 -18.10
C LEU A 157 -9.88 10.16 -19.32
N ASP A 158 -9.26 10.41 -20.48
CA ASP A 158 -9.67 9.74 -21.70
C ASP A 158 -9.17 8.28 -21.78
N ARG A 159 -9.76 7.55 -22.72
CA ARG A 159 -9.46 6.12 -22.91
C ARG A 159 -8.04 5.89 -23.43
N GLU A 160 -7.45 6.80 -24.20
CA GLU A 160 -6.09 6.61 -24.71
C GLU A 160 -5.08 6.77 -23.59
N TRP A 161 -5.27 7.74 -22.68
CA TRP A 161 -4.46 7.86 -21.47
C TRP A 161 -4.49 6.58 -20.63
N LEU A 162 -5.67 6.01 -20.38
CA LEU A 162 -5.79 4.75 -19.63
C LEU A 162 -5.06 3.60 -20.32
N LYS A 163 -5.18 3.50 -21.64
CA LYS A 163 -4.52 2.47 -22.44
C LYS A 163 -3.00 2.59 -22.33
N GLU A 164 -2.45 3.77 -22.57
CA GLU A 164 -1.00 4.03 -22.45
C GLU A 164 -0.50 3.73 -21.04
N ALA A 165 -1.22 4.19 -20.02
CA ALA A 165 -0.84 4.01 -18.63
C ALA A 165 -0.82 2.53 -18.22
N ILE A 166 -1.83 1.76 -18.64
CA ILE A 166 -1.90 0.32 -18.34
C ILE A 166 -0.82 -0.45 -19.10
N GLU A 167 -0.43 -0.06 -20.31
CA GLU A 167 0.72 -0.70 -20.98
C GLU A 167 2.04 -0.49 -20.22
N VAL A 168 2.25 0.68 -19.61
CA VAL A 168 3.41 0.91 -18.73
C VAL A 168 3.35 0.02 -17.49
N ALA A 169 2.17 -0.13 -16.88
CA ALA A 169 2.01 -1.02 -15.72
C ALA A 169 2.18 -2.51 -16.09
N LYS A 170 1.80 -2.93 -17.30
CA LYS A 170 2.08 -4.28 -17.81
C LYS A 170 3.58 -4.49 -18.01
N ASP A 171 4.31 -3.49 -18.51
CA ASP A 171 5.76 -3.53 -18.61
C ASP A 171 6.41 -3.64 -17.22
N GLU A 172 5.96 -2.85 -16.23
CA GLU A 172 6.42 -2.98 -14.84
C GLU A 172 6.18 -4.39 -14.29
N TYR A 173 4.97 -4.92 -14.48
CA TYR A 173 4.61 -6.28 -14.07
C TYR A 173 5.52 -7.34 -14.70
N ALA A 174 5.72 -7.29 -16.01
CA ALA A 174 6.51 -8.29 -16.74
C ALA A 174 8.01 -8.17 -16.43
N THR A 175 8.54 -6.96 -16.42
CA THR A 175 9.97 -6.67 -16.33
C THR A 175 10.49 -6.73 -14.88
N VAL A 176 9.74 -6.20 -13.91
CA VAL A 176 10.18 -6.06 -12.51
C VAL A 176 9.65 -7.20 -11.67
N TRP A 177 8.33 -7.42 -11.66
CA TRP A 177 7.66 -8.30 -10.70
C TRP A 177 7.58 -9.76 -11.12
N GLN A 178 7.59 -10.03 -12.44
CA GLN A 178 7.68 -11.36 -13.03
C GLN A 178 9.09 -11.73 -13.51
N GLY A 179 10.08 -10.87 -13.26
CA GLY A 179 11.45 -11.14 -13.65
C GLY A 179 12.03 -12.36 -12.89
N VAL A 180 12.83 -13.15 -13.60
CA VAL A 180 13.42 -14.42 -13.12
C VAL A 180 14.95 -14.39 -13.07
N LYS A 181 15.57 -13.24 -13.35
CA LYS A 181 17.01 -13.07 -13.44
C LYS A 181 17.40 -11.61 -13.19
N LYS A 182 18.64 -11.38 -12.74
CA LYS A 182 19.19 -10.04 -12.52
C LYS A 182 19.02 -9.18 -13.79
N PRO A 183 18.57 -7.91 -13.69
CA PRO A 183 18.41 -7.12 -12.47
C PRO A 183 17.08 -7.29 -11.70
N ASN A 184 16.18 -8.20 -12.09
CA ASN A 184 14.84 -8.29 -11.48
C ASN A 184 14.46 -9.74 -11.11
N GLU A 185 15.19 -10.41 -10.21
CA GLU A 185 14.86 -11.79 -9.82
C GLU A 185 13.83 -11.86 -8.67
N ARG A 186 12.57 -11.54 -9.00
CA ARG A 186 11.44 -11.48 -8.05
C ARG A 186 10.50 -12.68 -8.12
N LEU A 187 10.27 -13.27 -9.30
CA LEU A 187 9.41 -14.45 -9.45
C LEU A 187 10.17 -15.72 -9.04
N VAL A 188 9.80 -16.33 -7.91
CA VAL A 188 10.65 -17.34 -7.25
C VAL A 188 9.96 -18.65 -6.88
N TYR A 189 8.63 -18.66 -6.65
CA TYR A 189 7.99 -19.87 -6.14
C TYR A 189 6.53 -20.01 -6.59
N LYS A 190 6.24 -21.04 -7.40
CA LYS A 190 4.88 -21.41 -7.83
C LYS A 190 4.03 -20.23 -8.36
N GLY A 191 4.66 -19.35 -9.16
CA GLY A 191 3.99 -18.16 -9.70
C GLY A 191 3.95 -16.96 -8.75
N LEU A 192 4.54 -17.06 -7.56
CA LEU A 192 4.60 -16.00 -6.56
C LEU A 192 5.95 -15.29 -6.55
N SER A 193 5.88 -14.00 -6.28
CA SER A 193 7.03 -13.11 -6.26
C SER A 193 7.44 -12.73 -4.85
N ARG A 194 8.70 -12.32 -4.69
CA ARG A 194 9.29 -11.79 -3.46
C ARG A 194 9.78 -10.35 -3.67
N TYR A 195 10.02 -9.65 -2.57
CA TYR A 195 10.85 -8.45 -2.60
C TYR A 195 12.33 -8.80 -2.82
N TYR A 196 13.07 -7.88 -3.43
CA TYR A 196 14.40 -8.08 -3.98
C TYR A 196 15.19 -6.77 -4.07
N ASP A 197 16.51 -6.85 -3.92
CA ASP A 197 17.44 -5.79 -4.33
C ASP A 197 18.57 -6.44 -5.13
N ILE A 198 19.10 -5.72 -6.13
CA ILE A 198 20.13 -6.22 -7.06
C ILE A 198 21.41 -6.74 -6.38
N ASN A 199 21.64 -6.38 -5.12
CA ASN A 199 22.78 -6.81 -4.31
C ASN A 199 22.53 -8.09 -3.51
N TYR A 200 21.33 -8.69 -3.58
CA TYR A 200 20.97 -9.92 -2.86
C TYR A 200 21.16 -9.85 -1.34
N LEU A 201 20.86 -8.69 -0.75
CA LEU A 201 20.87 -8.51 0.70
C LEU A 201 19.46 -8.56 1.26
N HIS A 202 19.25 -9.38 2.30
CA HIS A 202 17.95 -9.48 2.97
C HIS A 202 17.45 -8.11 3.46
N ASP A 203 18.33 -7.31 4.06
CA ASP A 203 17.97 -5.98 4.58
C ASP A 203 17.54 -5.02 3.46
N LEU A 204 18.14 -5.10 2.26
CA LEU A 204 17.73 -4.24 1.13
C LEU A 204 16.44 -4.74 0.45
N ALA A 205 16.22 -6.05 0.41
CA ALA A 205 14.93 -6.59 0.00
C ALA A 205 13.82 -6.23 1.01
N GLU A 206 14.16 -6.12 2.30
CA GLU A 206 13.23 -5.64 3.32
C GLU A 206 12.92 -4.14 3.13
N ALA A 207 13.91 -3.32 2.74
CA ALA A 207 13.66 -1.94 2.35
C ALA A 207 12.81 -1.80 1.07
N GLU A 208 12.88 -2.74 0.11
CA GLU A 208 11.93 -2.79 -1.02
C GLU A 208 10.50 -3.05 -0.54
N SER A 209 10.31 -3.74 0.59
CA SER A 209 8.97 -4.01 1.11
C SER A 209 8.26 -2.79 1.69
N GLY A 210 9.02 -1.75 2.07
CA GLY A 210 8.53 -0.62 2.86
C GLY A 210 8.35 -0.92 4.36
N TRP A 211 8.74 -2.11 4.82
CA TRP A 211 8.67 -2.54 6.22
C TRP A 211 10.06 -2.64 6.88
N ASP A 212 11.02 -1.81 6.50
CA ASP A 212 12.36 -1.81 7.06
C ASP A 212 12.44 -1.12 8.44
N MET A 213 12.85 -1.76 9.53
CA MET A 213 13.03 -3.21 9.72
C MET A 213 11.93 -3.78 10.61
N THR A 214 11.50 -5.00 10.32
CA THR A 214 10.37 -5.68 10.93
C THR A 214 10.71 -7.09 11.39
N PRO A 215 10.15 -7.57 12.52
CA PRO A 215 10.28 -8.98 12.90
C PRO A 215 9.61 -9.93 11.90
N ARG A 216 8.71 -9.45 11.04
CA ARG A 216 7.94 -10.23 10.05
C ARG A 216 8.81 -11.20 9.24
N PHE A 217 9.97 -10.75 8.76
CA PHE A 217 10.89 -11.58 7.97
C PHE A 217 12.04 -12.19 8.78
N GLY A 218 12.30 -11.68 9.99
CA GLY A 218 13.44 -12.09 10.82
C GLY A 218 14.78 -11.94 10.11
N ARG A 219 15.00 -10.81 9.41
CA ARG A 219 16.18 -10.50 8.58
C ARG A 219 16.44 -11.52 7.47
N LYS A 220 15.37 -12.13 6.95
CA LYS A 220 15.42 -13.16 5.90
C LYS A 220 14.43 -12.87 4.77
N ALA A 221 14.18 -11.60 4.45
CA ALA A 221 13.16 -11.17 3.46
C ALA A 221 13.22 -11.95 2.14
N LEU A 222 14.41 -12.08 1.54
CA LEU A 222 14.63 -12.87 0.31
C LEU A 222 14.17 -14.35 0.36
N ASN A 223 13.89 -14.94 1.53
CA ASN A 223 13.41 -16.33 1.66
C ASN A 223 11.88 -16.45 1.69
N TYR A 224 11.17 -15.33 1.65
CA TYR A 224 9.71 -15.28 1.71
C TYR A 224 9.12 -14.86 0.38
N VAL A 225 7.97 -15.43 0.04
CA VAL A 225 7.00 -14.80 -0.86
C VAL A 225 5.97 -14.11 0.02
N PRO A 226 5.95 -12.76 0.09
CA PRO A 226 5.09 -12.02 1.01
C PRO A 226 3.62 -11.96 0.55
N VAL A 227 2.67 -12.01 1.49
CA VAL A 227 1.23 -11.96 1.19
C VAL A 227 0.82 -10.63 0.58
N ASP A 228 1.37 -9.52 1.07
CA ASP A 228 1.09 -8.16 0.61
C ASP A 228 1.51 -7.97 -0.86
N LEU A 229 2.76 -8.28 -1.21
CA LEU A 229 3.24 -8.16 -2.59
C LEU A 229 2.36 -9.00 -3.53
N ASN A 230 2.07 -10.25 -3.18
CA ASN A 230 1.29 -11.12 -4.07
C ASN A 230 -0.20 -10.72 -4.12
N ALA A 231 -0.74 -10.07 -3.10
CA ALA A 231 -2.06 -9.47 -3.17
C ALA A 231 -2.08 -8.25 -4.10
N LEU A 232 -1.03 -7.43 -4.10
CA LEU A 232 -0.87 -6.31 -5.04
C LEU A 232 -0.72 -6.80 -6.48
N LEU A 233 0.05 -7.86 -6.71
CA LEU A 233 0.17 -8.47 -8.04
C LEU A 233 -1.13 -9.13 -8.52
N TYR A 234 -1.92 -9.70 -7.61
CA TYR A 234 -3.29 -10.13 -7.93
C TYR A 234 -4.15 -8.94 -8.37
N LYS A 235 -4.04 -7.79 -7.68
CA LYS A 235 -4.76 -6.56 -8.06
C LYS A 235 -4.34 -6.07 -9.45
N TYR A 236 -3.05 -6.11 -9.78
CA TYR A 236 -2.54 -5.82 -11.13
C TYR A 236 -3.20 -6.72 -12.19
N GLU A 237 -3.18 -8.04 -11.98
CA GLU A 237 -3.78 -9.00 -12.93
C GLU A 237 -5.28 -8.75 -13.13
N ILE A 238 -6.02 -8.43 -12.06
CA ILE A 238 -7.44 -8.08 -12.14
C ILE A 238 -7.67 -6.75 -12.89
N ASP A 239 -6.83 -5.74 -12.65
CA ASP A 239 -6.91 -4.46 -13.33
C ASP A 239 -6.58 -4.57 -14.82
N PHE A 240 -5.62 -5.41 -15.20
CA PHE A 240 -5.33 -5.72 -16.60
C PHE A 240 -6.50 -6.42 -17.28
N ALA A 241 -7.12 -7.40 -16.62
CA ALA A 241 -8.34 -8.04 -17.12
C ALA A 241 -9.47 -7.02 -17.30
N ARG A 242 -9.66 -6.11 -16.33
CA ARG A 242 -10.64 -5.03 -16.40
C ARG A 242 -10.40 -4.12 -17.60
N THR A 243 -9.16 -3.68 -17.81
CA THR A 243 -8.79 -2.83 -18.95
C THR A 243 -9.06 -3.57 -20.26
N ALA A 244 -8.58 -4.82 -20.39
CA ALA A 244 -8.80 -5.62 -21.58
C ALA A 244 -10.29 -5.77 -21.93
N ARG A 245 -11.18 -5.94 -20.94
CA ARG A 245 -12.64 -5.93 -21.17
C ARG A 245 -13.16 -4.58 -21.65
N MET A 246 -12.67 -3.47 -21.08
CA MET A 246 -13.06 -2.12 -21.53
C MET A 246 -12.72 -1.86 -22.99
N PHE A 247 -11.65 -2.47 -23.51
CA PHE A 247 -11.20 -2.38 -24.91
C PHE A 247 -11.62 -3.58 -25.78
N ASP A 248 -12.60 -4.38 -25.33
CA ASP A 248 -13.12 -5.54 -26.08
C ASP A 248 -12.07 -6.63 -26.43
N GLN A 249 -10.95 -6.67 -25.72
CA GLN A 249 -9.86 -7.64 -25.87
C GLN A 249 -10.16 -8.92 -25.08
N LYS A 250 -11.19 -9.67 -25.50
CA LYS A 250 -11.72 -10.84 -24.76
C LYS A 250 -10.68 -11.92 -24.44
N ARG A 251 -9.76 -12.19 -25.36
CA ARG A 251 -8.70 -13.20 -25.17
C ARG A 251 -7.72 -12.78 -24.08
N GLU A 252 -7.32 -11.52 -24.09
CA GLU A 252 -6.40 -10.96 -23.10
C GLU A 252 -7.06 -10.89 -21.72
N ALA A 253 -8.32 -10.46 -21.65
CA ALA A 253 -9.08 -10.47 -20.40
C ALA A 253 -9.11 -11.88 -19.76
N ALA A 254 -9.45 -12.90 -20.56
CA ALA A 254 -9.49 -14.28 -20.08
C ALA A 254 -8.11 -14.79 -19.62
N MET A 255 -7.04 -14.41 -20.31
CA MET A 255 -5.67 -14.75 -19.92
C MET A 255 -5.32 -14.15 -18.54
N TRP A 256 -5.56 -12.86 -18.34
CA TRP A 256 -5.28 -12.20 -17.05
C TRP A 256 -6.14 -12.74 -15.91
N GLU A 257 -7.41 -13.05 -16.16
CA GLU A 257 -8.29 -13.70 -15.18
C GLU A 257 -7.77 -15.08 -14.75
N GLN A 258 -7.23 -15.86 -15.69
CA GLN A 258 -6.61 -17.15 -15.38
C GLN A 258 -5.35 -16.99 -14.52
N LEU A 259 -4.50 -16.01 -14.82
CA LEU A 259 -3.32 -15.70 -14.02
C LEU A 259 -3.71 -15.27 -12.59
N ALA A 260 -4.66 -14.35 -12.46
CA ALA A 260 -5.20 -13.92 -11.16
C ALA A 260 -5.79 -15.09 -10.36
N ALA A 261 -6.58 -15.96 -11.01
CA ALA A 261 -7.16 -17.13 -10.38
C ALA A 261 -6.10 -18.14 -9.93
N ALA A 262 -5.02 -18.31 -10.70
CA ALA A 262 -3.89 -19.15 -10.34
C ALA A 262 -3.14 -18.58 -9.12
N ARG A 263 -2.78 -17.29 -9.13
CA ARG A 263 -2.11 -16.63 -8.00
C ARG A 263 -2.94 -16.74 -6.72
N LYS A 264 -4.22 -16.39 -6.78
CA LYS A 264 -5.15 -16.50 -5.65
C LYS A 264 -5.20 -17.92 -5.08
N ARG A 265 -5.27 -18.93 -5.95
CA ARG A 265 -5.28 -20.35 -5.53
C ARG A 265 -3.99 -20.70 -4.79
N THR A 266 -2.83 -20.39 -5.37
CA THR A 266 -1.53 -20.64 -4.74
C THR A 266 -1.40 -19.92 -3.41
N MET A 267 -1.83 -18.65 -3.31
CA MET A 267 -1.83 -17.91 -2.04
C MET A 267 -2.75 -18.57 -1.01
N ASN A 268 -3.96 -18.97 -1.38
CA ASN A 268 -4.87 -19.67 -0.46
C ASN A 268 -4.28 -20.99 0.04
N ASP A 269 -3.60 -21.74 -0.82
CA ASP A 269 -3.02 -23.02 -0.45
C ASP A 269 -1.82 -22.86 0.51
N LEU A 270 -0.97 -21.86 0.28
CA LEU A 270 0.28 -21.67 1.02
C LEU A 270 0.12 -20.78 2.26
N MET A 271 -0.63 -19.69 2.14
CA MET A 271 -0.61 -18.56 3.08
C MET A 271 -1.81 -18.53 4.03
N TRP A 272 -2.96 -19.09 3.65
CA TRP A 272 -4.17 -19.02 4.46
C TRP A 272 -4.18 -20.02 5.63
N ASP A 273 -4.30 -19.51 6.85
CA ASP A 273 -4.49 -20.31 8.05
C ASP A 273 -5.98 -20.37 8.43
N LYS A 274 -6.61 -21.51 8.18
CA LYS A 274 -8.03 -21.73 8.50
C LYS A 274 -8.32 -21.65 10.00
N LEU A 275 -7.37 -22.04 10.86
CA LEU A 275 -7.59 -22.07 12.30
C LEU A 275 -7.53 -20.66 12.88
N ARG A 276 -6.60 -19.84 12.41
CA ARG A 276 -6.41 -18.45 12.88
C ARG A 276 -7.23 -17.43 12.10
N GLY A 277 -7.71 -17.77 10.90
CA GLY A 277 -8.46 -16.87 10.03
C GLY A 277 -7.61 -15.74 9.46
N LEU A 278 -6.30 -15.97 9.25
CA LEU A 278 -5.34 -14.98 8.78
C LEU A 278 -4.49 -15.53 7.64
N TYR A 279 -4.02 -14.63 6.78
CA TYR A 279 -2.94 -14.94 5.86
C TYR A 279 -1.59 -14.67 6.51
N TYR A 280 -0.60 -15.47 6.16
CA TYR A 280 0.78 -15.37 6.59
C TYR A 280 1.70 -15.41 5.37
N ASP A 281 2.88 -14.80 5.46
CA ASP A 281 3.89 -14.96 4.42
C ASP A 281 4.32 -16.44 4.30
N TYR A 282 4.79 -16.85 3.11
CA TYR A 282 5.28 -18.21 2.91
C TYR A 282 6.80 -18.23 2.78
N ASN A 283 7.48 -18.96 3.66
CA ASN A 283 8.92 -19.16 3.60
C ASN A 283 9.22 -20.28 2.60
N TYR A 284 9.50 -19.92 1.35
CA TYR A 284 9.71 -20.91 0.29
C TYR A 284 11.06 -21.62 0.41
N ALA A 285 12.05 -21.01 1.06
CA ALA A 285 13.35 -21.66 1.33
C ALA A 285 13.22 -22.82 2.34
N LYS A 286 12.23 -22.77 3.23
CA LYS A 286 11.91 -23.82 4.22
C LYS A 286 10.62 -24.59 3.90
N GLU A 287 10.00 -24.27 2.77
CA GLU A 287 8.71 -24.80 2.32
C GLU A 287 7.62 -24.85 3.40
N ARG A 288 7.53 -23.78 4.20
CA ARG A 288 6.53 -23.69 5.27
C ARG A 288 5.97 -22.29 5.39
N ARG A 289 4.74 -22.20 5.88
CA ARG A 289 4.12 -20.94 6.27
C ARG A 289 4.95 -20.23 7.35
N GLY A 290 5.02 -18.92 7.25
CA GLY A 290 5.58 -18.04 8.27
C GLY A 290 4.78 -18.06 9.57
N THR A 291 5.26 -17.28 10.54
CA THR A 291 4.67 -17.21 11.88
C THR A 291 4.04 -15.86 12.19
N ILE A 292 4.26 -14.86 11.32
CA ILE A 292 3.78 -13.48 11.42
C ILE A 292 3.00 -13.18 10.15
#